data_AF-A0A7Y2CAT8-F1
#
_entry.id   AF-A0A7Y2CAT8-F1
#
_cell.length_a   1.000
_cell.length_b   1.000
_cell.length_c   1.000
_cell.angle_alpha   90.00
_cell.angle_beta   90.00
_cell.angle_gamma   90.00
#
_symmetry.space_group_name_H-M   'P 1'
#
loop_
_entity.id
_entity.type
_entity.pdbx_description
1 polymer ?
#
loop_
_entity_poly.entity_id
_entity_poly.type
_entity_poly.pdbx_seq_one_letter_code
_entity_poly.pdbx_strand_id
1 'polypeptide(L)'
;PQVHVDFHEQGVNSPYYFAPAAKPYHEDITAWQVELQEIIGRNNARYFDENNWLYFTKEVFDLFYPGYGDSWPTYNGAVGMTYEQAGSGRAGLAIRTAESDTLTLSDRIAHHYTTSISTIEATSQNADRVLAEFANYFEEATTDPPGKFNSYVVSMTRAPDATEDLIALLSTQGIQYGFADASQTVRGFVYQDAADGSFDVSVGDLVIPASQPKSRLVKILFEPSSVLQDSLTYDITAWAQPYAFGTPAVATTARVGIGGDRASAPSNDPVQGKPYAYIAEWKSVRDQQFVAALLGKGVNVRMSARPFVIANETYASGTIVITRAGNNKVEDNLDQIVLDTANQFGQRVMPVSSGFVGSGSDFGSNSFSFIDAPTVAVVGGEGVSSSSFGQIWHYFDEVARYPVVIIPAENFSRVSLSDYDVIVMPSGNYGSTVSKTGMENLQAWLRAGGRLVAIEGAVEFLAGKDGFSVKRRDVDRDSTVVVPETGRWEDEPRKRISSRVTGSVFLVSMDPTHPLGFGMGDTYFALKNSAAAFEPIKPGNGWNVGIVTTGKPVSGFAGHETRETLKNSVAAASQRVGRGSVMYLVDNPLYRGFWRAGNQLFGNAVFAR
;
A
#
# COMPACT_ATOMS: atom_id res chain seq x y z
N PRO A 1 24.82 -11.43 -1.31
CA PRO A 1 25.79 -11.61 -0.20
C PRO A 1 25.26 -12.69 0.75
N GLN A 2 26.12 -13.44 1.44
CA GLN A 2 25.69 -14.46 2.40
C GLN A 2 25.32 -13.87 3.76
N VAL A 3 25.89 -12.72 4.11
CA VAL A 3 25.57 -11.96 5.33
C VAL A 3 25.25 -10.53 4.92
N HIS A 4 24.21 -9.95 5.52
CA HIS A 4 23.79 -8.57 5.29
C HIS A 4 23.48 -7.89 6.62
N VAL A 5 23.97 -6.67 6.80
CA VAL A 5 23.66 -5.86 7.97
C VAL A 5 23.01 -4.57 7.50
N ASP A 6 21.83 -4.29 8.04
CA ASP A 6 21.07 -3.07 7.85
C ASP A 6 21.36 -2.13 9.04
N PHE A 7 22.13 -1.07 8.76
CA PHE A 7 22.62 -0.15 9.79
C PHE A 7 21.71 1.06 9.91
N HIS A 8 21.22 1.29 11.13
CA HIS A 8 20.29 2.37 11.46
C HIS A 8 20.72 3.13 12.72
N GLU A 9 19.97 4.19 13.00
CA GLU A 9 20.00 4.87 14.29
C GLU A 9 18.60 4.93 14.88
N GLN A 10 18.54 4.81 16.21
CA GLN A 10 17.32 4.84 17.00
C GLN A 10 17.32 5.96 18.04
N GLY A 11 16.36 5.91 18.96
CA GLY A 11 16.22 6.91 20.02
C GLY A 11 17.52 7.14 20.80
N VAL A 12 17.75 8.40 21.20
CA VAL A 12 18.97 8.83 21.92
C VAL A 12 19.22 8.09 23.24
N ASN A 13 18.18 7.50 23.83
CA ASN A 13 18.21 6.76 25.09
C ASN A 13 18.02 5.25 24.89
N SER A 14 18.11 4.77 23.64
CA SER A 14 18.07 3.35 23.33
C SER A 14 19.50 2.93 22.97
N PRO A 15 20.22 2.22 23.85
CA PRO A 15 21.61 1.77 23.62
C PRO A 15 21.78 0.95 22.33
N TYR A 16 22.97 0.45 22.03
CA TYR A 16 23.16 -0.23 20.76
C TYR A 16 22.34 -1.53 20.66
N TYR A 17 21.64 -1.76 19.56
CA TYR A 17 21.01 -3.04 19.27
C TYR A 17 21.79 -3.80 18.18
N PHE A 18 21.99 -5.09 18.39
CA PHE A 18 22.40 -5.99 17.33
C PHE A 18 21.67 -7.33 17.41
N ALA A 19 21.76 -8.12 16.35
CA ALA A 19 21.26 -9.49 16.31
C ALA A 19 21.78 -10.33 17.50
N PRO A 20 21.04 -11.33 17.98
CA PRO A 20 19.88 -11.96 17.33
C PRO A 20 18.55 -11.20 17.50
N ALA A 21 17.68 -11.40 16.52
CA ALA A 21 16.33 -10.83 16.47
C ALA A 21 15.39 -11.37 17.55
N ALA A 22 14.30 -10.64 17.78
CA ALA A 22 13.17 -11.07 18.59
C ALA A 22 12.23 -11.97 17.78
N LYS A 23 11.43 -12.78 18.48
CA LYS A 23 10.29 -13.47 17.86
C LYS A 23 9.12 -12.49 17.66
N PRO A 24 8.22 -12.74 16.69
CA PRO A 24 8.11 -13.93 15.84
C PRO A 24 9.10 -13.98 14.65
N TYR A 25 9.47 -15.19 14.25
CA TYR A 25 10.14 -15.45 12.97
C TYR A 25 9.13 -16.02 11.98
N HIS A 26 9.34 -15.76 10.70
CA HIS A 26 8.68 -16.55 9.68
C HIS A 26 9.17 -18.00 9.72
N GLU A 27 8.28 -18.97 9.49
CA GLU A 27 8.59 -20.40 9.58
C GLU A 27 9.60 -20.89 8.53
N ASP A 28 9.85 -20.10 7.48
CA ASP A 28 10.82 -20.42 6.42
C ASP A 28 12.24 -19.92 6.72
N ILE A 29 12.46 -19.24 7.85
CA ILE A 29 13.82 -18.91 8.32
C ILE A 29 14.48 -20.19 8.82
N THR A 30 15.66 -20.51 8.27
CA THR A 30 16.34 -21.76 8.59
C THR A 30 16.99 -21.72 9.97
N ALA A 31 17.19 -22.89 10.57
CA ALA A 31 17.91 -23.02 11.83
C ALA A 31 19.33 -22.42 11.76
N TRP A 32 20.01 -22.59 10.61
CA TRP A 32 21.33 -22.00 10.38
C TRP A 32 21.30 -20.47 10.36
N GLN A 33 20.31 -19.85 9.70
CA GLN A 33 20.20 -18.39 9.68
C GLN A 33 20.05 -17.82 11.09
N VAL A 34 19.25 -18.48 11.94
CA VAL A 34 19.11 -18.11 13.36
C VAL A 34 20.41 -18.36 14.14
N GLU A 35 21.06 -19.51 13.95
CA GLU A 35 22.31 -19.86 14.62
C GLU A 35 23.43 -18.84 14.30
N LEU A 36 23.58 -18.45 13.03
CA LEU A 36 24.61 -17.50 12.63
C LEU A 36 24.36 -16.10 13.23
N GLN A 37 23.10 -15.67 13.36
CA GLN A 37 22.79 -14.44 14.11
C GLN A 37 23.27 -14.52 15.56
N GLU A 38 23.13 -15.67 16.23
CA GLU A 38 23.63 -15.84 17.59
C GLU A 38 25.15 -15.84 17.66
N ILE A 39 25.84 -16.47 16.71
CA ILE A 39 27.30 -16.48 16.63
C ILE A 39 27.83 -15.05 16.48
N ILE A 40 27.29 -14.29 15.52
CA ILE A 40 27.70 -12.90 15.25
C ILE A 40 27.34 -12.01 16.44
N GLY A 41 26.14 -12.15 16.98
CA GLY A 41 25.70 -11.39 18.15
C GLY A 41 26.58 -11.57 19.37
N ARG A 42 27.03 -12.80 19.65
CA ARG A 42 27.99 -13.08 20.74
C ARG A 42 29.37 -12.48 20.48
N ASN A 43 29.82 -12.45 19.22
CA ASN A 43 31.08 -11.80 18.87
C ASN A 43 30.99 -10.28 19.07
N ASN A 44 29.90 -9.65 18.65
CA ASN A 44 29.63 -8.24 18.89
C ASN A 44 29.59 -7.92 20.39
N ALA A 45 28.87 -8.74 21.17
CA ALA A 45 28.77 -8.61 22.62
C ALA A 45 30.14 -8.62 23.29
N ARG A 46 31.06 -9.53 22.89
CA ARG A 46 32.43 -9.57 23.42
C ARG A 46 33.14 -8.21 23.33
N TYR A 47 33.10 -7.56 22.16
CA TYR A 47 33.75 -6.25 21.99
C TYR A 47 33.03 -5.14 22.78
N PHE A 48 31.71 -5.20 22.89
CA PHE A 48 30.96 -4.22 23.68
C PHE A 48 31.23 -4.39 25.18
N ASP A 49 31.29 -5.62 25.67
CA ASP A 49 31.65 -5.96 27.04
C ASP A 49 33.07 -5.46 27.39
N GLU A 50 34.04 -5.68 26.49
CA GLU A 50 35.43 -5.20 26.65
C GLU A 50 35.52 -3.66 26.76
N ASN A 51 34.64 -2.94 26.05
CA ASN A 51 34.61 -1.47 26.04
C ASN A 51 33.61 -0.86 27.04
N ASN A 52 32.87 -1.69 27.80
CA ASN A 52 31.79 -1.27 28.69
C ASN A 52 30.68 -0.48 27.98
N TRP A 53 30.38 -0.82 26.72
CA TRP A 53 29.30 -0.23 25.95
C TRP A 53 27.99 -0.97 26.18
N LEU A 54 26.91 -0.24 26.41
CA LEU A 54 25.59 -0.81 26.60
C LEU A 54 25.00 -1.32 25.28
N TYR A 55 24.44 -2.52 25.33
CA TYR A 55 23.74 -3.13 24.20
C TYR A 55 22.54 -3.96 24.65
N PHE A 56 21.66 -4.29 23.71
CA PHE A 56 20.57 -5.24 23.89
C PHE A 56 20.32 -6.07 22.62
N THR A 57 19.66 -7.21 22.77
CA THR A 57 19.32 -8.17 21.70
C THR A 57 17.98 -8.87 22.03
N LYS A 58 17.32 -9.55 21.08
CA LYS A 58 16.13 -10.41 21.32
C LYS A 58 14.85 -9.72 21.84
N GLU A 59 14.73 -8.40 21.77
CA GLU A 59 13.60 -7.69 22.40
C GLU A 59 12.58 -7.09 21.44
N VAL A 60 13.01 -6.30 20.45
CA VAL A 60 12.12 -5.40 19.70
C VAL A 60 11.94 -5.82 18.24
N PHE A 61 13.04 -6.04 17.52
CA PHE A 61 13.02 -6.21 16.08
C PHE A 61 12.87 -7.68 15.71
N ASP A 62 11.78 -8.02 15.03
CA ASP A 62 11.48 -9.38 14.61
C ASP A 62 11.81 -9.65 13.14
N LEU A 63 11.79 -10.93 12.75
CA LEU A 63 12.04 -11.35 11.36
C LEU A 63 10.78 -12.01 10.78
N PHE A 64 9.62 -11.37 10.96
CA PHE A 64 8.36 -11.89 10.42
C PHE A 64 8.02 -11.22 9.08
N TYR A 65 7.89 -9.89 9.07
CA TYR A 65 7.46 -9.15 7.88
C TYR A 65 8.55 -9.12 6.77
N PRO A 66 8.26 -9.52 5.51
CA PRO A 66 9.17 -9.43 4.36
C PRO A 66 9.23 -8.01 3.78
N GLY A 67 9.75 -7.04 4.54
CA GLY A 67 9.97 -5.70 4.01
C GLY A 67 11.07 -4.91 4.68
N TYR A 68 11.86 -5.56 5.54
CA TYR A 68 13.00 -4.93 6.22
C TYR A 68 14.33 -5.32 5.60
N GLY A 69 15.36 -4.49 5.82
CA GLY A 69 16.70 -4.75 5.29
C GLY A 69 17.35 -5.98 5.92
N ASP A 70 16.84 -6.53 7.02
CA ASP A 70 17.26 -7.82 7.57
C ASP A 70 16.41 -8.99 7.09
N SER A 71 15.08 -8.88 7.11
CA SER A 71 14.18 -9.96 6.73
C SER A 71 14.20 -10.23 5.22
N TRP A 72 14.25 -9.18 4.38
CA TRP A 72 14.23 -9.36 2.92
C TRP A 72 15.46 -10.13 2.40
N PRO A 73 16.71 -9.81 2.79
CA PRO A 73 17.86 -10.64 2.45
C PRO A 73 17.79 -12.04 3.06
N THR A 74 17.22 -12.18 4.27
CA THR A 74 17.03 -13.49 4.92
C THR A 74 16.13 -14.40 4.10
N TYR A 75 15.06 -13.87 3.53
CA TYR A 75 14.18 -14.58 2.59
C TYR A 75 14.79 -14.80 1.20
N ASN A 76 15.97 -14.23 0.98
CA ASN A 76 16.82 -14.44 -0.18
C ASN A 76 18.10 -15.23 0.18
N GLY A 77 18.05 -16.06 1.23
CA GLY A 77 19.09 -17.01 1.61
C GLY A 77 20.26 -16.42 2.40
N ALA A 78 20.38 -15.10 2.49
CA ALA A 78 21.39 -14.47 3.33
C ALA A 78 21.06 -14.63 4.82
N VAL A 79 21.99 -14.28 5.70
CA VAL A 79 21.71 -13.99 7.10
C VAL A 79 21.66 -12.47 7.24
N GLY A 80 20.44 -11.93 7.24
CA GLY A 80 20.20 -10.50 7.43
C GLY A 80 20.11 -10.14 8.91
N MET A 81 20.56 -8.95 9.29
CA MET A 81 20.56 -8.44 10.66
C MET A 81 20.33 -6.94 10.68
N THR A 82 19.56 -6.44 11.64
CA THR A 82 19.39 -5.00 11.91
C THR A 82 20.31 -4.58 13.04
N TYR A 83 21.10 -3.51 12.85
CA TYR A 83 21.88 -2.87 13.91
C TYR A 83 21.40 -1.44 14.12
N GLU A 84 21.09 -1.08 15.37
CA GLU A 84 20.56 0.24 15.71
C GLU A 84 21.46 0.96 16.70
N GLN A 85 21.96 2.12 16.30
CA GLN A 85 22.78 2.97 17.16
C GLN A 85 21.91 4.04 17.84
N ALA A 86 22.05 4.20 19.16
CA ALA A 86 21.50 5.35 19.88
C ALA A 86 21.86 6.67 19.17
N GLY A 87 20.90 7.57 18.98
CA GLY A 87 21.19 8.92 18.51
C GLY A 87 20.10 9.46 17.60
N SER A 88 20.04 8.98 16.36
CA SER A 88 19.29 9.54 15.24
C SER A 88 19.75 10.96 14.86
N GLY A 89 19.05 11.58 13.90
CA GLY A 89 19.24 13.00 13.57
C GLY A 89 19.09 13.94 14.77
N ARG A 90 18.44 13.51 15.85
CA ARG A 90 18.29 14.29 17.10
C ARG A 90 19.60 14.51 17.84
N ALA A 91 20.58 13.61 17.69
CA ALA A 91 21.83 13.69 18.44
C ALA A 91 22.82 14.74 17.91
N GLY A 92 22.66 15.19 16.66
CA GLY A 92 23.59 16.15 16.04
C GLY A 92 25.05 15.67 16.13
N LEU A 93 25.96 16.49 16.66
CA LEU A 93 27.34 16.09 16.96
C LEU A 93 27.49 15.41 18.33
N ALA A 94 26.65 15.78 19.29
CA ALA A 94 26.67 15.25 20.64
C ALA A 94 25.34 15.55 21.35
N ILE A 95 24.89 14.64 22.20
CA ILE A 95 23.68 14.81 23.00
C ILE A 95 23.85 14.20 24.40
N ARG A 96 23.23 14.82 25.41
CA ARG A 96 23.13 14.21 26.73
C ARG A 96 22.06 13.13 26.70
N THR A 97 22.39 11.93 27.17
CA THR A 97 21.42 10.84 27.28
C THR A 97 20.87 10.79 28.71
N ALA A 98 19.87 9.95 28.95
CA ALA A 98 19.35 9.73 30.29
C ALA A 98 20.35 8.97 31.20
N GLU A 99 21.21 8.14 30.60
CA GLU A 99 22.09 7.21 31.32
C GLU A 99 23.55 7.66 31.37
N SER A 100 23.97 8.51 30.43
CA SER A 100 25.35 9.00 30.30
C SER A 100 25.40 10.52 30.12
N ASP A 101 26.54 11.13 30.48
CA ASP A 101 26.71 12.57 30.33
C ASP A 101 26.60 13.00 28.86
N THR A 102 27.30 12.33 27.95
CA THR A 102 27.31 12.69 26.52
C THR A 102 27.48 11.46 25.63
N LEU A 103 26.61 11.32 24.63
CA LEU A 103 26.79 10.46 23.46
C LEU A 103 27.27 11.31 22.28
N THR A 104 28.47 11.05 21.78
CA THR A 104 29.08 11.82 20.69
C THR A 104 28.94 11.12 19.34
N LEU A 105 29.12 11.86 18.24
CA LEU A 105 29.26 11.28 16.90
C LEU A 105 30.45 10.30 16.82
N SER A 106 31.54 10.56 17.55
CA SER A 106 32.70 9.65 17.59
C SER A 106 32.34 8.30 18.20
N ASP A 107 31.55 8.29 19.29
CA ASP A 107 31.11 7.04 19.93
C ASP A 107 30.24 6.22 18.98
N ARG A 108 29.28 6.88 18.32
CA ARG A 108 28.37 6.25 17.35
C ARG A 108 29.11 5.64 16.17
N ILE A 109 30.11 6.36 15.63
CA ILE A 109 31.00 5.84 14.59
C ILE A 109 31.80 4.65 15.11
N ALA A 110 32.36 4.74 16.32
CA ALA A 110 33.16 3.66 16.91
C ALA A 110 32.35 2.38 17.12
N HIS A 111 31.09 2.49 17.55
CA HIS A 111 30.20 1.34 17.74
C HIS A 111 29.86 0.67 16.41
N HIS A 112 29.40 1.45 15.41
CA HIS A 112 29.09 0.93 14.07
C HIS A 112 30.32 0.32 13.39
N TYR A 113 31.48 0.95 13.53
CA TYR A 113 32.73 0.41 13.00
C TYR A 113 33.10 -0.91 13.69
N THR A 114 33.02 -0.96 15.02
CA THR A 114 33.35 -2.16 15.80
C THR A 114 32.44 -3.33 15.43
N THR A 115 31.13 -3.13 15.37
CA THR A 115 30.19 -4.19 14.95
C THR A 115 30.41 -4.61 13.50
N SER A 116 30.74 -3.68 12.59
CA SER A 116 31.07 -4.00 11.20
C SER A 116 32.26 -4.96 11.09
N ILE A 117 33.37 -4.65 11.77
CA ILE A 117 34.57 -5.49 11.76
C ILE A 117 34.34 -6.81 12.48
N SER A 118 33.65 -6.79 13.62
CA SER A 118 33.29 -7.99 14.38
C SER A 118 32.40 -8.95 13.57
N THR A 119 31.45 -8.44 12.80
CA THR A 119 30.62 -9.25 11.90
C THR A 119 31.43 -9.91 10.80
N ILE A 120 32.39 -9.18 10.21
CA ILE A 120 33.32 -9.74 9.22
C ILE A 120 34.20 -10.83 9.86
N GLU A 121 34.73 -10.60 11.07
CA GLU A 121 35.52 -11.57 11.82
C GLU A 121 34.73 -12.88 12.04
N ALA A 122 33.56 -12.79 12.67
CA ALA A 122 32.73 -13.95 12.98
C ALA A 122 32.28 -14.71 11.72
N THR A 123 31.95 -13.98 10.65
CA THR A 123 31.60 -14.59 9.34
C THR A 123 32.80 -15.31 8.75
N SER A 124 34.00 -14.72 8.79
CA SER A 124 35.23 -15.31 8.23
C SER A 124 35.62 -16.60 8.95
N GLN A 125 35.41 -16.66 10.27
CA GLN A 125 35.66 -17.86 11.09
C GLN A 125 34.69 -19.01 10.76
N ASN A 126 33.56 -18.72 10.10
CA ASN A 126 32.53 -19.69 9.73
C ASN A 126 32.36 -19.81 8.20
N ALA A 127 33.31 -19.31 7.41
CA ALA A 127 33.14 -19.09 5.97
C ALA A 127 32.68 -20.32 5.19
N ASP A 128 33.29 -21.49 5.43
CA ASP A 128 32.95 -22.74 4.72
C ASP A 128 31.48 -23.13 4.94
N ARG A 129 31.01 -23.04 6.20
CA ARG A 129 29.61 -23.36 6.54
C ARG A 129 28.65 -22.31 6.00
N VAL A 130 29.00 -21.03 6.07
CA VAL A 130 28.22 -19.93 5.49
C VAL A 130 27.97 -20.16 3.99
N LEU A 131 29.01 -20.56 3.24
CA LEU A 131 28.89 -20.84 1.82
C LEU A 131 28.05 -22.10 1.54
N ALA A 132 28.28 -23.18 2.28
CA ALA A 132 27.54 -24.43 2.11
C ALA A 132 26.04 -24.26 2.38
N GLU A 133 25.68 -23.63 3.50
CA GLU A 133 24.28 -23.42 3.88
C GLU A 133 23.57 -22.43 2.94
N PHE A 134 24.29 -21.41 2.44
CA PHE A 134 23.74 -20.52 1.42
C PHE A 134 23.43 -21.26 0.13
N ALA A 135 24.30 -22.17 -0.34
CA ALA A 135 24.03 -22.99 -1.52
C ALA A 135 22.84 -23.95 -1.28
N ASN A 136 22.86 -24.67 -0.15
CA ASN A 136 21.79 -25.60 0.24
C ASN A 136 20.42 -24.90 0.29
N TYR A 137 20.36 -23.65 0.75
CA TYR A 137 19.14 -22.86 0.79
C TYR A 137 18.42 -22.78 -0.58
N PHE A 138 19.15 -22.71 -1.70
CA PHE A 138 18.56 -22.65 -3.03
C PHE A 138 18.38 -24.03 -3.67
N GLU A 139 19.32 -24.95 -3.43
CA GLU A 139 19.29 -26.30 -3.99
C GLU A 139 18.09 -27.10 -3.45
N GLU A 140 17.92 -27.14 -2.13
CA GLU A 140 16.81 -27.85 -1.48
C GLU A 140 15.45 -27.32 -1.93
N ALA A 141 15.33 -25.98 -2.04
CA ALA A 141 14.10 -25.31 -2.45
C ALA A 141 13.64 -25.68 -3.87
N THR A 142 14.56 -26.13 -4.73
CA THR A 142 14.23 -26.57 -6.08
C THR A 142 13.70 -28.01 -6.07
N THR A 143 14.29 -28.89 -5.25
CA THR A 143 13.92 -30.31 -5.16
C THR A 143 12.71 -30.58 -4.27
N ASP A 144 12.59 -29.86 -3.16
CA ASP A 144 11.54 -29.97 -2.16
C ASP A 144 11.09 -28.55 -1.77
N PRO A 145 10.28 -27.89 -2.62
CA PRO A 145 9.84 -26.52 -2.35
C PRO A 145 9.02 -26.45 -1.05
N PRO A 146 9.23 -25.44 -0.20
CA PRO A 146 8.48 -25.29 1.03
C PRO A 146 6.99 -25.02 0.75
N GLY A 147 6.15 -25.44 1.69
CA GLY A 147 4.70 -25.25 1.60
C GLY A 147 3.98 -26.30 0.76
N LYS A 148 2.65 -26.17 0.68
CA LYS A 148 1.78 -27.20 0.07
C LYS A 148 1.42 -26.93 -1.40
N PHE A 149 1.61 -25.71 -1.89
CA PHE A 149 1.16 -25.31 -3.21
C PHE A 149 2.25 -25.58 -4.25
N ASN A 150 1.85 -26.09 -5.42
CA ASN A 150 2.74 -26.37 -6.53
C ASN A 150 2.77 -25.23 -7.55
N SER A 151 1.72 -24.42 -7.61
CA SER A 151 1.62 -23.28 -8.53
C SER A 151 0.76 -22.18 -7.94
N TYR A 152 1.15 -20.93 -8.20
CA TYR A 152 0.32 -19.75 -8.02
C TYR A 152 -0.04 -19.23 -9.40
N VAL A 153 -1.33 -19.06 -9.67
CA VAL A 153 -1.83 -18.58 -10.97
C VAL A 153 -2.51 -17.24 -10.77
N VAL A 154 -2.18 -16.26 -11.60
CA VAL A 154 -2.74 -14.91 -11.57
C VAL A 154 -3.32 -14.59 -12.95
N SER A 155 -4.57 -14.10 -12.95
CA SER A 155 -5.30 -13.83 -14.18
C SER A 155 -4.73 -12.61 -14.91
N MET A 156 -4.36 -12.79 -16.18
CA MET A 156 -3.98 -11.69 -17.06
C MET A 156 -5.21 -11.03 -17.68
N THR A 157 -6.29 -11.77 -17.90
CA THR A 157 -7.50 -11.27 -18.57
C THR A 157 -8.36 -10.38 -17.67
N ARG A 158 -8.42 -10.65 -16.37
CA ARG A 158 -9.29 -9.91 -15.43
C ARG A 158 -8.64 -8.68 -14.82
N ALA A 159 -7.31 -8.60 -14.77
CA ALA A 159 -6.58 -7.47 -14.20
C ALA A 159 -5.21 -7.26 -14.89
N PRO A 160 -5.18 -7.02 -16.21
CA PRO A 160 -3.94 -7.02 -16.99
C PRO A 160 -2.88 -6.07 -16.43
N ASP A 161 -3.25 -4.81 -16.14
CA ASP A 161 -2.28 -3.81 -15.67
C ASP A 161 -1.70 -4.14 -14.29
N ALA A 162 -2.55 -4.58 -13.35
CA ALA A 162 -2.08 -4.97 -12.02
C ALA A 162 -1.21 -6.22 -12.06
N THR A 163 -1.55 -7.19 -12.91
CA THR A 163 -0.73 -8.41 -13.11
C THR A 163 0.59 -8.06 -13.80
N GLU A 164 0.61 -7.07 -14.67
CA GLU A 164 1.85 -6.58 -15.29
C GLU A 164 2.78 -5.87 -14.30
N ASP A 165 2.23 -5.09 -13.37
CA ASP A 165 3.01 -4.49 -12.29
C ASP A 165 3.56 -5.58 -11.34
N LEU A 166 2.80 -6.66 -11.12
CA LEU A 166 3.27 -7.83 -10.38
C LEU A 166 4.40 -8.54 -11.13
N ILE A 167 4.29 -8.72 -12.46
CA ILE A 167 5.37 -9.27 -13.29
C ILE A 167 6.65 -8.43 -13.13
N ALA A 168 6.54 -7.09 -13.15
CA ALA A 168 7.69 -6.22 -12.94
C ALA A 168 8.37 -6.44 -11.58
N LEU A 169 7.58 -6.67 -10.52
CA LEU A 169 8.12 -7.06 -9.20
C LEU A 169 8.83 -8.42 -9.28
N LEU A 170 8.20 -9.44 -9.86
CA LEU A 170 8.78 -10.78 -9.99
C LEU A 170 10.11 -10.75 -10.77
N SER A 171 10.16 -10.02 -11.89
CA SER A 171 11.37 -9.83 -12.69
C SER A 171 12.46 -9.12 -11.88
N THR A 172 12.11 -8.08 -11.13
CA THR A 172 13.06 -7.34 -10.27
C THR A 172 13.66 -8.24 -9.19
N GLN A 173 12.86 -9.16 -8.64
CA GLN A 173 13.30 -10.11 -7.61
C GLN A 173 13.96 -11.38 -8.17
N GLY A 174 14.03 -11.52 -9.50
CA GLY A 174 14.55 -12.73 -10.15
C GLY A 174 13.73 -13.98 -9.85
N ILE A 175 12.42 -13.82 -9.56
CA ILE A 175 11.49 -14.93 -9.40
C ILE A 175 11.12 -15.46 -10.78
N GLN A 176 11.22 -16.77 -10.96
CA GLN A 176 10.84 -17.44 -12.21
C GLN A 176 9.32 -17.51 -12.31
N TYR A 177 8.81 -17.20 -13.50
CA TYR A 177 7.40 -17.30 -13.87
C TYR A 177 7.29 -17.64 -15.34
N GLY A 178 6.09 -18.00 -15.79
CA GLY A 178 5.75 -18.12 -17.19
C GLY A 178 4.25 -17.97 -17.40
N PHE A 179 3.74 -18.42 -18.55
CA PHE A 179 2.34 -18.25 -18.91
C PHE A 179 1.68 -19.60 -19.21
N ALA A 180 0.42 -19.73 -18.78
CA ALA A 180 -0.37 -20.95 -18.95
C ALA A 180 -0.49 -21.32 -20.43
N ASP A 181 -0.20 -22.58 -20.75
CA ASP A 181 -0.24 -23.13 -22.12
C ASP A 181 -1.62 -23.68 -22.52
N ALA A 182 -2.50 -23.92 -21.54
CA ALA A 182 -3.83 -24.47 -21.74
C ALA A 182 -4.85 -23.87 -20.77
N SER A 183 -6.09 -23.68 -21.25
CA SER A 183 -7.21 -23.35 -20.39
C SER A 183 -7.65 -24.56 -19.57
N GLN A 184 -7.81 -24.41 -18.27
CA GLN A 184 -8.21 -25.49 -17.36
C GLN A 184 -8.83 -24.93 -16.08
N THR A 185 -9.69 -25.70 -15.43
CA THR A 185 -10.19 -25.36 -14.09
C THR A 185 -9.33 -26.07 -13.04
N VAL A 186 -8.72 -25.30 -12.14
CA VAL A 186 -7.96 -25.84 -11.00
C VAL A 186 -8.70 -25.59 -9.69
N ARG A 187 -8.39 -26.38 -8.66
CA ARG A 187 -8.87 -26.12 -7.29
C ARG A 187 -7.74 -25.66 -6.40
N GLY A 188 -8.03 -24.77 -5.46
CA GLY A 188 -7.05 -24.23 -4.53
C GLY A 188 -7.63 -23.06 -3.75
N PHE A 189 -6.77 -22.34 -3.05
CA PHE A 189 -7.17 -21.14 -2.34
C PHE A 189 -7.36 -19.98 -3.33
N VAL A 190 -8.60 -19.54 -3.52
CA VAL A 190 -8.95 -18.40 -4.37
C VAL A 190 -8.90 -17.13 -3.52
N TYR A 191 -7.98 -16.21 -3.85
CA TYR A 191 -7.71 -15.05 -3.00
C TYR A 191 -8.93 -14.14 -2.89
N GLN A 192 -9.68 -13.96 -3.99
CA GLN A 192 -10.84 -13.06 -4.08
C GLN A 192 -11.95 -13.48 -3.12
N ASP A 193 -12.09 -14.79 -2.93
CA ASP A 193 -13.09 -15.39 -2.06
C ASP A 193 -12.55 -15.62 -0.64
N ALA A 194 -11.24 -15.46 -0.45
CA ALA A 194 -10.52 -15.80 0.79
C ALA A 194 -10.81 -17.23 1.27
N ALA A 195 -10.98 -18.17 0.34
CA ALA A 195 -11.40 -19.54 0.62
C ALA A 195 -10.93 -20.53 -0.46
N ASP A 196 -10.99 -21.82 -0.15
CA ASP A 196 -10.78 -22.87 -1.14
C ASP A 196 -11.95 -22.91 -2.14
N GLY A 197 -11.64 -22.97 -3.43
CA GLY A 197 -12.62 -22.93 -4.51
C GLY A 197 -12.06 -23.43 -5.84
N SER A 198 -12.85 -23.23 -6.90
CA SER A 198 -12.44 -23.50 -8.28
C SER A 198 -12.01 -22.19 -8.96
N PHE A 199 -11.00 -22.26 -9.80
CA PHE A 199 -10.49 -21.12 -10.55
C PHE A 199 -10.24 -21.52 -12.01
N ASP A 200 -10.80 -20.76 -12.93
CA ASP A 200 -10.60 -20.96 -14.36
C ASP A 200 -9.31 -20.26 -14.80
N VAL A 201 -8.32 -21.08 -15.18
CA VAL A 201 -7.07 -20.65 -15.80
C VAL A 201 -7.31 -20.53 -17.29
N SER A 202 -6.91 -19.40 -17.87
CA SER A 202 -6.91 -19.16 -19.31
C SER A 202 -5.50 -19.25 -19.87
N VAL A 203 -5.37 -19.65 -21.15
CA VAL A 203 -4.10 -19.52 -21.88
C VAL A 203 -3.58 -18.08 -21.75
N GLY A 204 -2.30 -17.93 -21.41
CA GLY A 204 -1.67 -16.63 -21.21
C GLY A 204 -1.80 -16.05 -19.79
N ASP A 205 -2.51 -16.71 -18.86
CA ASP A 205 -2.49 -16.33 -17.44
C ASP A 205 -1.09 -16.54 -16.85
N LEU A 206 -0.70 -15.67 -15.91
CA LEU A 206 0.60 -15.74 -15.24
C LEU A 206 0.65 -16.96 -14.32
N VAL A 207 1.69 -17.77 -14.45
CA VAL A 207 1.95 -18.96 -13.63
C VAL A 207 3.30 -18.81 -12.96
N ILE A 208 3.31 -18.90 -11.62
CA ILE A 208 4.50 -18.86 -10.80
C ILE A 208 4.68 -20.27 -10.20
N PRO A 209 5.65 -21.07 -10.70
CA PRO A 209 5.88 -22.40 -10.19
C PRO A 209 6.50 -22.32 -8.79
N ALA A 210 6.02 -23.14 -7.86
CA ALA A 210 6.59 -23.15 -6.51
C ALA A 210 7.96 -23.82 -6.46
N SER A 211 8.33 -24.66 -7.43
CA SER A 211 9.63 -25.35 -7.52
C SER A 211 10.60 -24.52 -8.37
N GLN A 212 11.44 -23.73 -7.71
CA GLN A 212 12.46 -22.86 -8.32
C GLN A 212 13.52 -22.47 -7.27
N PRO A 213 14.67 -21.87 -7.62
CA PRO A 213 15.64 -21.44 -6.60
C PRO A 213 15.04 -20.49 -5.53
N LYS A 214 14.09 -19.62 -5.93
CA LYS A 214 13.45 -18.64 -5.04
C LYS A 214 12.19 -19.17 -4.33
N SER A 215 11.97 -20.49 -4.20
CA SER A 215 10.72 -21.06 -3.66
C SER A 215 10.31 -20.50 -2.30
N ARG A 216 11.25 -20.29 -1.37
CA ARG A 216 10.97 -19.72 -0.04
C ARG A 216 10.39 -18.31 -0.15
N LEU A 217 11.02 -17.43 -0.94
CA LEU A 217 10.51 -16.08 -1.18
C LEU A 217 9.14 -16.11 -1.89
N VAL A 218 8.95 -17.01 -2.87
CA VAL A 218 7.66 -17.18 -3.55
C VAL A 218 6.57 -17.59 -2.57
N LYS A 219 6.83 -18.59 -1.71
CA LYS A 219 5.90 -19.00 -0.65
C LYS A 219 5.55 -17.81 0.24
N ILE A 220 6.53 -17.12 0.78
CA ILE A 220 6.32 -15.98 1.69
C ILE A 220 5.46 -14.89 1.02
N LEU A 221 5.76 -14.56 -0.23
CA LEU A 221 5.05 -13.48 -0.94
C LEU A 221 3.64 -13.88 -1.38
N PHE A 222 3.37 -15.17 -1.59
CA PHE A 222 2.09 -15.62 -2.13
C PHE A 222 1.25 -16.45 -1.15
N GLU A 223 1.75 -16.91 -0.01
CA GLU A 223 0.92 -17.71 0.88
C GLU A 223 -0.33 -16.93 1.35
N PRO A 224 -1.52 -17.56 1.37
CA PRO A 224 -2.76 -16.89 1.78
C PRO A 224 -2.72 -16.30 3.19
N SER A 225 -2.04 -16.99 4.10
CA SER A 225 -1.89 -16.61 5.50
C SER A 225 -0.55 -17.12 6.01
N SER A 226 0.19 -16.23 6.66
CA SER A 226 1.44 -16.55 7.33
C SER A 226 1.20 -17.05 8.74
N VAL A 227 2.01 -18.00 9.19
CA VAL A 227 1.92 -18.58 10.53
C VAL A 227 2.58 -17.64 11.54
N LEU A 228 1.77 -16.98 12.36
CA LEU A 228 2.25 -16.05 13.38
C LEU A 228 2.52 -16.79 14.70
N GLN A 229 3.80 -16.98 15.06
CA GLN A 229 4.20 -17.68 16.29
C GLN A 229 3.76 -16.93 17.57
N ASP A 230 3.84 -15.60 17.56
CA ASP A 230 3.38 -14.73 18.66
C ASP A 230 2.71 -13.50 18.05
N SER A 231 1.56 -13.11 18.61
CA SER A 231 0.84 -11.89 18.24
C SER A 231 1.60 -10.60 18.58
N LEU A 232 2.60 -10.65 19.46
CA LEU A 232 3.54 -9.56 19.70
C LEU A 232 4.55 -9.49 18.56
N THR A 233 4.16 -8.83 17.47
CA THR A 233 5.07 -8.51 16.37
C THR A 233 5.38 -7.01 16.34
N TYR A 234 6.56 -6.70 15.82
CA TYR A 234 7.06 -5.36 15.59
C TYR A 234 6.26 -4.60 14.52
N ASP A 235 5.72 -5.30 13.52
CA ASP A 235 5.10 -4.67 12.34
C ASP A 235 3.93 -5.47 11.75
N ILE A 236 3.65 -5.30 10.45
CA ILE A 236 2.49 -5.90 9.78
C ILE A 236 2.56 -7.42 9.71
N THR A 237 1.38 -8.05 9.64
CA THR A 237 1.22 -9.50 9.68
C THR A 237 0.61 -10.09 8.40
N ALA A 238 0.40 -9.27 7.37
CA ALA A 238 -0.10 -9.70 6.08
C ALA A 238 0.46 -8.87 4.92
N TRP A 239 0.81 -9.55 3.82
CA TRP A 239 1.52 -8.96 2.68
C TRP A 239 1.34 -9.73 1.37
N ALA A 240 0.41 -10.70 1.30
CA ALA A 240 0.29 -11.57 0.13
C ALA A 240 0.06 -10.74 -1.16
N GLN A 241 0.89 -10.97 -2.18
CA GLN A 241 0.94 -10.12 -3.36
C GLN A 241 -0.40 -10.05 -4.13
N PRO A 242 -1.20 -11.12 -4.24
CA PRO A 242 -2.51 -11.01 -4.88
C PRO A 242 -3.45 -9.99 -4.20
N TYR A 243 -3.37 -9.83 -2.87
CA TYR A 243 -4.10 -8.78 -2.16
C TYR A 243 -3.48 -7.41 -2.36
N ALA A 244 -2.15 -7.31 -2.25
CA ALA A 244 -1.43 -6.05 -2.38
C ALA A 244 -1.57 -5.43 -3.77
N PHE A 245 -1.62 -6.25 -4.84
CA PHE A 245 -1.82 -5.80 -6.23
C PHE A 245 -3.29 -5.81 -6.67
N GLY A 246 -4.18 -6.48 -5.93
CA GLY A 246 -5.59 -6.58 -6.30
C GLY A 246 -5.84 -7.48 -7.50
N THR A 247 -5.03 -8.53 -7.68
CA THR A 247 -5.07 -9.41 -8.86
C THR A 247 -5.88 -10.69 -8.61
N PRO A 248 -6.81 -11.06 -9.52
CA PRO A 248 -7.49 -12.36 -9.49
C PRO A 248 -6.51 -13.53 -9.52
N ALA A 249 -6.53 -14.41 -8.52
CA ALA A 249 -5.50 -15.43 -8.37
C ALA A 249 -5.95 -16.68 -7.61
N VAL A 250 -5.18 -17.76 -7.74
CA VAL A 250 -5.34 -19.01 -7.00
C VAL A 250 -3.99 -19.60 -6.59
N ALA A 251 -3.88 -20.09 -5.35
CA ALA A 251 -2.80 -20.96 -4.91
C ALA A 251 -3.27 -22.41 -4.96
N THR A 252 -2.65 -23.26 -5.79
CA THR A 252 -3.12 -24.62 -6.05
C THR A 252 -2.06 -25.68 -5.77
N THR A 253 -2.51 -26.85 -5.33
CA THR A 253 -1.68 -28.06 -5.22
C THR A 253 -1.52 -28.75 -6.58
N ALA A 254 -2.23 -28.33 -7.62
CA ALA A 254 -2.00 -28.77 -8.99
C ALA A 254 -0.74 -28.09 -9.57
N ARG A 255 -0.05 -28.79 -10.47
CA ARG A 255 0.96 -28.16 -11.34
C ARG A 255 0.25 -27.61 -12.56
N VAL A 256 0.47 -26.34 -12.85
CA VAL A 256 -0.07 -25.69 -14.06
C VAL A 256 1.04 -25.60 -15.10
N GLY A 257 0.73 -26.00 -16.34
CA GLY A 257 1.67 -26.02 -17.46
C GLY A 257 2.15 -24.60 -17.81
N ILE A 258 3.42 -24.49 -18.16
CA ILE A 258 4.05 -23.25 -18.61
C ILE A 258 4.54 -23.47 -20.04
N GLY A 259 4.12 -22.59 -20.94
CA GLY A 259 4.45 -22.69 -22.37
C GLY A 259 3.57 -21.80 -23.26
N GLY A 260 2.64 -21.06 -22.68
CA GLY A 260 1.90 -20.03 -23.39
C GLY A 260 2.72 -18.76 -23.61
N ASP A 261 2.19 -17.90 -24.48
CA ASP A 261 2.77 -16.59 -24.73
C ASP A 261 2.17 -15.53 -23.81
N ARG A 262 2.99 -14.54 -23.46
CA ARG A 262 2.52 -13.32 -22.82
C ARG A 262 1.60 -12.58 -23.79
N ALA A 263 0.44 -12.12 -23.30
CA ALA A 263 -0.41 -11.24 -24.08
C ALA A 263 0.37 -9.97 -24.50
N SER A 264 0.27 -9.60 -25.78
CA SER A 264 0.86 -8.34 -26.25
C SER A 264 0.09 -7.15 -25.66
N ALA A 265 0.82 -6.07 -25.36
CA ALA A 265 0.19 -4.82 -24.96
C ALA A 265 -0.77 -4.33 -26.07
N PRO A 266 -1.88 -3.65 -25.72
CA PRO A 266 -2.73 -3.01 -26.69
C PRO A 266 -1.92 -2.05 -27.58
N SER A 267 -2.12 -2.15 -28.89
CA SER A 267 -1.63 -1.18 -29.87
C SER A 267 -2.80 -0.39 -30.41
N ASN A 268 -2.68 0.94 -30.41
CA ASN A 268 -3.66 1.83 -31.00
C ASN A 268 -3.14 2.31 -32.35
N ASP A 269 -3.80 1.85 -33.42
CA ASP A 269 -3.45 2.24 -34.78
C ASP A 269 -3.86 3.69 -35.09
N PRO A 270 -3.15 4.36 -36.01
CA PRO A 270 -3.59 5.65 -36.55
C PRO A 270 -5.02 5.56 -37.10
N VAL A 271 -5.88 6.46 -36.65
CA VAL A 271 -7.29 6.44 -37.06
C VAL A 271 -7.44 7.07 -38.46
N GLN A 272 -8.27 6.46 -39.31
CA GLN A 272 -8.67 7.07 -40.58
C GLN A 272 -9.84 8.03 -40.38
N GLY A 273 -9.71 9.26 -40.89
CA GLY A 273 -10.73 10.30 -40.76
C GLY A 273 -10.66 11.06 -39.44
N LYS A 274 -11.77 11.67 -39.03
CA LYS A 274 -11.84 12.57 -37.87
C LYS A 274 -12.85 12.05 -36.84
N PRO A 275 -12.44 11.21 -35.87
CA PRO A 275 -13.32 10.71 -34.80
C PRO A 275 -14.04 11.83 -34.05
N TYR A 276 -15.26 11.60 -33.57
CA TYR A 276 -15.98 12.53 -32.70
C TYR A 276 -15.35 12.60 -31.30
N ALA A 277 -14.96 11.43 -30.77
CA ALA A 277 -14.33 11.28 -29.47
C ALA A 277 -13.50 10.00 -29.39
N TYR A 278 -12.70 9.89 -28.34
CA TYR A 278 -12.04 8.66 -27.91
C TYR A 278 -12.60 8.22 -26.56
N ILE A 279 -12.70 6.90 -26.36
CA ILE A 279 -13.17 6.28 -25.11
C ILE A 279 -12.04 5.45 -24.53
N ALA A 280 -11.76 5.61 -23.24
CA ALA A 280 -10.82 4.78 -22.49
C ALA A 280 -11.49 4.32 -21.19
N GLU A 281 -11.19 3.10 -20.75
CA GLU A 281 -11.68 2.63 -19.46
C GLU A 281 -10.94 3.31 -18.30
N TRP A 282 -11.47 3.17 -17.08
CA TRP A 282 -10.88 3.69 -15.86
C TRP A 282 -10.95 2.60 -14.80
N LYS A 283 -9.98 1.70 -14.81
CA LYS A 283 -9.95 0.46 -14.02
C LYS A 283 -8.60 0.20 -13.36
N SER A 284 -7.55 0.90 -13.76
CA SER A 284 -6.19 0.68 -13.27
C SER A 284 -5.43 1.98 -13.00
N VAL A 285 -4.29 1.83 -12.33
CA VAL A 285 -3.34 2.92 -12.10
C VAL A 285 -2.78 3.47 -13.41
N ARG A 286 -2.65 2.63 -14.45
CA ARG A 286 -2.17 3.08 -15.76
C ARG A 286 -3.19 3.95 -16.48
N ASP A 287 -4.49 3.74 -16.24
CA ASP A 287 -5.53 4.68 -16.70
C ASP A 287 -5.37 6.04 -16.04
N GLN A 288 -4.99 6.07 -14.75
CA GLN A 288 -4.70 7.32 -14.04
C GLN A 288 -3.49 8.04 -14.62
N GLN A 289 -2.42 7.30 -14.94
CA GLN A 289 -1.24 7.85 -15.61
C GLN A 289 -1.58 8.39 -17.00
N PHE A 290 -2.38 7.65 -17.77
CA PHE A 290 -2.86 8.05 -19.08
C PHE A 290 -3.65 9.37 -18.99
N VAL A 291 -4.61 9.48 -18.07
CA VAL A 291 -5.38 10.71 -17.87
C VAL A 291 -4.50 11.85 -17.35
N ALA A 292 -3.64 11.60 -16.36
CA ALA A 292 -2.70 12.60 -15.84
C ALA A 292 -1.81 13.18 -16.96
N ALA A 293 -1.29 12.32 -17.84
CA ALA A 293 -0.46 12.72 -18.97
C ALA A 293 -1.26 13.52 -20.02
N LEU A 294 -2.51 13.15 -20.30
CA LEU A 294 -3.40 13.92 -21.17
C LEU A 294 -3.68 15.32 -20.60
N LEU A 295 -4.03 15.41 -19.32
CA LEU A 295 -4.28 16.67 -18.62
C LEU A 295 -3.02 17.56 -18.64
N GLY A 296 -1.84 16.98 -18.41
CA GLY A 296 -0.55 17.69 -18.51
C GLY A 296 -0.23 18.21 -19.91
N LYS A 297 -0.77 17.57 -20.96
CA LYS A 297 -0.69 18.03 -22.36
C LYS A 297 -1.82 18.99 -22.74
N GLY A 298 -2.64 19.43 -21.78
CA GLY A 298 -3.75 20.36 -22.00
C GLY A 298 -4.98 19.71 -22.68
N VAL A 299 -5.05 18.38 -22.70
CA VAL A 299 -6.22 17.64 -23.17
C VAL A 299 -7.20 17.48 -22.02
N ASN A 300 -8.39 18.02 -22.19
CA ASN A 300 -9.50 17.85 -21.27
C ASN A 300 -10.18 16.51 -21.48
N VAL A 301 -10.63 15.91 -20.39
CA VAL A 301 -11.37 14.65 -20.42
C VAL A 301 -12.73 14.79 -19.74
N ARG A 302 -13.63 13.87 -20.06
CA ARG A 302 -14.90 13.72 -19.36
C ARG A 302 -14.99 12.32 -18.78
N MET A 303 -15.68 12.18 -17.66
CA MET A 303 -15.86 10.90 -16.98
C MET A 303 -17.35 10.56 -16.89
N SER A 304 -17.73 9.33 -17.23
CA SER A 304 -19.11 8.89 -17.16
C SER A 304 -19.55 8.64 -15.72
N ALA A 305 -20.68 9.20 -15.30
CA ALA A 305 -21.27 8.92 -14.00
C ALA A 305 -22.06 7.59 -14.00
N ARG A 306 -22.38 7.07 -15.18
CA ARG A 306 -23.22 5.86 -15.38
C ARG A 306 -22.67 5.01 -16.50
N PRO A 307 -22.97 3.69 -16.51
CA PRO A 307 -22.63 2.83 -17.64
C PRO A 307 -23.36 3.27 -18.92
N PHE A 308 -22.77 2.99 -20.06
CA PHE A 308 -23.35 3.29 -21.37
C PHE A 308 -22.92 2.28 -22.44
N VAL A 309 -23.66 2.23 -23.55
CA VAL A 309 -23.40 1.33 -24.69
C VAL A 309 -23.23 2.15 -25.96
N ILE A 310 -22.09 2.00 -26.63
CA ILE A 310 -21.82 2.63 -27.93
C ILE A 310 -21.04 1.66 -28.81
N ALA A 311 -21.35 1.62 -30.11
CA ALA A 311 -20.74 0.67 -31.05
C ALA A 311 -20.81 -0.81 -30.60
N ASN A 312 -21.90 -1.20 -29.92
CA ASN A 312 -22.11 -2.52 -29.31
C ASN A 312 -21.11 -2.92 -28.20
N GLU A 313 -20.26 -2.00 -27.74
CA GLU A 313 -19.44 -2.17 -26.53
C GLU A 313 -20.11 -1.52 -25.33
N THR A 314 -20.04 -2.17 -24.17
CA THR A 314 -20.54 -1.65 -22.89
C THR A 314 -19.39 -1.08 -22.09
N TYR A 315 -19.54 0.15 -21.61
CA TYR A 315 -18.58 0.85 -20.79
C TYR A 315 -19.16 1.11 -19.40
N ALA A 316 -18.34 0.92 -18.36
CA ALA A 316 -18.75 1.10 -16.97
C ALA A 316 -18.83 2.58 -16.56
N SER A 317 -19.34 2.84 -15.36
CA SER A 317 -19.16 4.15 -14.70
C SER A 317 -17.67 4.43 -14.51
N GLY A 318 -17.28 5.70 -14.60
CA GLY A 318 -15.89 6.16 -14.54
C GLY A 318 -15.17 6.17 -15.88
N THR A 319 -15.77 5.63 -16.95
CA THR A 319 -15.16 5.59 -18.28
C THR A 319 -14.82 7.00 -18.77
N ILE A 320 -13.62 7.14 -19.31
CA ILE A 320 -13.08 8.38 -19.82
C ILE A 320 -13.53 8.60 -21.27
N VAL A 321 -13.99 9.80 -21.57
CA VAL A 321 -14.38 10.25 -22.90
C VAL A 321 -13.64 11.55 -23.24
N ILE A 322 -12.86 11.51 -24.31
CA ILE A 322 -12.08 12.63 -24.82
C ILE A 322 -12.78 13.15 -26.07
N THR A 323 -13.60 14.20 -25.91
CA THR A 323 -14.37 14.78 -27.02
C THR A 323 -13.58 15.85 -27.74
N ARG A 324 -13.77 15.99 -29.07
CA ARG A 324 -13.17 17.10 -29.82
C ARG A 324 -13.66 18.46 -29.35
N ALA A 325 -14.96 18.60 -29.13
CA ALA A 325 -15.58 19.87 -28.74
C ALA A 325 -15.01 20.44 -27.41
N GLY A 326 -14.50 19.57 -26.53
CA GLY A 326 -13.82 19.98 -25.28
C GLY A 326 -12.33 20.31 -25.45
N ASN A 327 -11.76 20.12 -26.65
CA ASN A 327 -10.33 20.09 -26.91
C ASN A 327 -9.90 20.94 -28.12
N ASN A 328 -10.68 21.98 -28.47
CA ASN A 328 -10.39 22.86 -29.61
C ASN A 328 -8.99 23.50 -29.57
N LYS A 329 -8.40 23.67 -28.38
CA LYS A 329 -7.04 24.24 -28.20
C LYS A 329 -5.92 23.36 -28.78
N VAL A 330 -6.18 22.06 -28.89
CA VAL A 330 -5.21 21.04 -29.34
C VAL A 330 -5.76 20.24 -30.52
N GLU A 331 -6.78 20.76 -31.21
CA GLU A 331 -7.59 20.01 -32.18
C GLU A 331 -6.76 19.37 -33.30
N ASP A 332 -5.77 20.11 -33.83
CA ASP A 332 -4.91 19.67 -34.92
C ASP A 332 -4.04 18.45 -34.57
N ASN A 333 -3.72 18.28 -33.28
CA ASN A 333 -2.84 17.23 -32.78
C ASN A 333 -3.54 16.25 -31.83
N LEU A 334 -4.85 16.41 -31.59
CA LEU A 334 -5.57 15.65 -30.57
C LEU A 334 -5.42 14.14 -30.78
N ASP A 335 -5.53 13.69 -32.01
CA ASP A 335 -5.50 12.26 -32.36
C ASP A 335 -4.12 11.67 -32.05
N GLN A 336 -3.07 12.36 -32.48
CA GLN A 336 -1.69 11.97 -32.20
C GLN A 336 -1.42 11.96 -30.69
N ILE A 337 -1.84 13.01 -29.97
CA ILE A 337 -1.65 13.12 -28.52
C ILE A 337 -2.34 11.96 -27.80
N VAL A 338 -3.60 11.66 -28.14
CA VAL A 338 -4.37 10.60 -27.48
C VAL A 338 -3.78 9.23 -27.78
N LEU A 339 -3.50 8.91 -29.04
CA LEU A 339 -2.97 7.61 -29.46
C LEU A 339 -1.56 7.37 -28.93
N ASP A 340 -0.67 8.36 -29.01
CA ASP A 340 0.70 8.22 -28.48
C ASP A 340 0.70 8.06 -26.97
N THR A 341 -0.14 8.81 -26.26
CA THR A 341 -0.23 8.70 -24.80
C THR A 341 -0.84 7.35 -24.42
N ALA A 342 -1.85 6.87 -25.15
CA ALA A 342 -2.42 5.54 -24.93
C ALA A 342 -1.38 4.44 -25.15
N ASN A 343 -0.63 4.49 -26.26
CA ASN A 343 0.45 3.56 -26.57
C ASN A 343 1.60 3.63 -25.54
N GLN A 344 1.95 4.83 -25.04
CA GLN A 344 2.96 5.02 -24.00
C GLN A 344 2.62 4.28 -22.70
N PHE A 345 1.35 4.24 -22.31
CA PHE A 345 0.87 3.61 -21.08
C PHE A 345 0.20 2.24 -21.31
N GLY A 346 0.28 1.70 -22.53
CA GLY A 346 -0.31 0.42 -22.90
C GLY A 346 -1.83 0.37 -22.79
N GLN A 347 -2.50 1.52 -22.94
CA GLN A 347 -3.96 1.63 -22.80
C GLN A 347 -4.67 1.51 -24.14
N ARG A 348 -5.84 0.85 -24.16
CA ARG A 348 -6.70 0.80 -25.35
C ARG A 348 -7.61 2.04 -25.38
N VAL A 349 -7.58 2.76 -26.49
CA VAL A 349 -8.54 3.84 -26.77
C VAL A 349 -9.43 3.48 -27.95
N MET A 350 -10.74 3.64 -27.79
CA MET A 350 -11.71 3.36 -28.85
C MET A 350 -12.16 4.67 -29.51
N PRO A 351 -11.84 4.91 -30.81
CA PRO A 351 -12.39 6.04 -31.54
C PRO A 351 -13.88 5.81 -31.87
N VAL A 352 -14.71 6.83 -31.71
CA VAL A 352 -16.12 6.79 -32.10
C VAL A 352 -16.48 7.94 -33.01
N SER A 353 -17.41 7.70 -33.95
CA SER A 353 -17.82 8.68 -34.97
C SER A 353 -18.97 9.58 -34.52
N SER A 354 -19.60 9.30 -33.38
CA SER A 354 -20.74 10.06 -32.85
C SER A 354 -20.75 10.05 -31.33
N GLY A 355 -21.38 11.07 -30.73
CA GLY A 355 -21.72 11.10 -29.30
C GLY A 355 -23.11 10.54 -28.98
N PHE A 356 -23.82 10.03 -30.00
CA PHE A 356 -25.13 9.38 -29.87
C PHE A 356 -24.95 7.95 -29.35
N VAL A 357 -25.32 7.76 -28.10
CA VAL A 357 -25.10 6.51 -27.35
C VAL A 357 -26.33 5.61 -27.55
N GLY A 358 -26.11 4.31 -27.77
CA GLY A 358 -27.20 3.36 -28.01
C GLY A 358 -28.05 3.08 -26.76
N SER A 359 -27.42 3.05 -25.59
CA SER A 359 -28.10 2.95 -24.29
C SER A 359 -27.30 3.69 -23.21
N GLY A 360 -27.97 4.47 -22.36
CA GLY A 360 -27.33 5.32 -21.35
C GLY A 360 -27.52 6.82 -21.65
N SER A 361 -26.50 7.63 -21.40
CA SER A 361 -26.53 9.07 -21.69
C SER A 361 -25.63 9.39 -22.87
N ASP A 362 -26.04 10.35 -23.71
CA ASP A 362 -25.19 10.91 -24.77
C ASP A 362 -24.03 11.72 -24.17
N PHE A 363 -22.92 11.85 -24.90
CA PHE A 363 -21.67 12.46 -24.40
C PHE A 363 -21.80 13.94 -24.03
N GLY A 364 -22.81 14.64 -24.56
CA GLY A 364 -23.12 16.02 -24.20
C GLY A 364 -23.94 16.18 -22.90
N SER A 365 -24.38 15.09 -22.29
CA SER A 365 -25.20 15.10 -21.07
C SER A 365 -24.41 15.51 -19.82
N ASN A 366 -25.14 15.99 -18.81
CA ASN A 366 -24.63 16.22 -17.45
C ASN A 366 -24.18 14.93 -16.75
N SER A 367 -24.50 13.75 -17.31
CA SER A 367 -23.95 12.47 -16.85
C SER A 367 -22.46 12.29 -17.16
N PHE A 368 -21.84 13.20 -17.93
CA PHE A 368 -20.41 13.21 -18.20
C PHE A 368 -19.76 14.42 -17.52
N SER A 369 -19.14 14.16 -16.37
CA SER A 369 -18.42 15.16 -15.57
C SER A 369 -17.17 15.62 -16.31
N PHE A 370 -17.01 16.93 -16.46
CA PHE A 370 -15.78 17.50 -17.02
C PHE A 370 -14.66 17.48 -15.99
N ILE A 371 -13.50 16.98 -16.40
CA ILE A 371 -12.26 16.99 -15.63
C ILE A 371 -11.27 17.89 -16.38
N ASP A 372 -11.10 19.10 -15.85
CA ASP A 372 -9.94 19.94 -16.14
C ASP A 372 -8.81 19.55 -15.21
N ALA A 373 -7.57 19.79 -15.60
CA ALA A 373 -6.36 19.43 -14.85
C ALA A 373 -6.44 20.01 -13.42
N PRO A 374 -6.73 19.18 -12.39
CA PRO A 374 -6.96 19.71 -11.06
C PRO A 374 -5.66 20.24 -10.45
N THR A 375 -5.69 21.44 -9.90
CA THR A 375 -4.60 21.94 -9.06
C THR A 375 -4.62 21.23 -7.72
N VAL A 376 -3.58 20.44 -7.44
CA VAL A 376 -3.49 19.61 -6.23
C VAL A 376 -2.47 20.18 -5.25
N ALA A 377 -2.87 20.31 -3.99
CA ALA A 377 -1.98 20.59 -2.88
C ALA A 377 -1.91 19.39 -1.91
N VAL A 378 -0.71 19.13 -1.38
CA VAL A 378 -0.47 18.13 -0.33
C VAL A 378 -0.01 18.85 0.94
N VAL A 379 -0.65 18.53 2.06
CA VAL A 379 -0.27 19.13 3.34
C VAL A 379 1.00 18.49 3.87
N GLY A 380 1.97 19.31 4.25
CA GLY A 380 3.23 18.90 4.87
C GLY A 380 3.54 19.69 6.15
N GLY A 381 4.77 19.57 6.63
CA GLY A 381 5.25 20.36 7.77
C GLY A 381 4.87 19.78 9.14
N GLU A 382 4.77 20.65 10.14
CA GLU A 382 4.61 20.26 11.54
C GLU A 382 3.29 19.51 11.77
N GLY A 383 3.33 18.44 12.58
CA GLY A 383 2.16 17.62 12.87
C GLY A 383 1.77 16.63 11.77
N VAL A 384 2.40 16.68 10.58
CA VAL A 384 2.18 15.69 9.51
C VAL A 384 3.14 14.51 9.67
N SER A 385 2.66 13.28 9.48
CA SER A 385 3.51 12.09 9.42
C SER A 385 4.39 12.14 8.16
N SER A 386 5.72 12.15 8.36
CA SER A 386 6.69 12.13 7.25
C SER A 386 6.53 10.90 6.36
N SER A 387 6.21 9.74 6.93
CA SER A 387 5.95 8.51 6.17
C SER A 387 4.69 8.62 5.32
N SER A 388 3.58 9.16 5.85
CA SER A 388 2.33 9.32 5.09
C SER A 388 2.50 10.38 3.99
N PHE A 389 3.14 11.51 4.30
CA PHE A 389 3.50 12.52 3.31
C PHE A 389 4.38 11.96 2.20
N GLY A 390 5.45 11.23 2.54
CA GLY A 390 6.38 10.65 1.58
C GLY A 390 5.71 9.64 0.63
N GLN A 391 4.76 8.85 1.12
CA GLN A 391 3.99 7.91 0.29
C GLN A 391 3.06 8.63 -0.71
N ILE A 392 2.41 9.70 -0.28
CA ILE A 392 1.58 10.54 -1.16
C ILE A 392 2.46 11.26 -2.19
N TRP A 393 3.59 11.83 -1.75
CA TRP A 393 4.51 12.50 -2.65
C TRP A 393 5.07 11.54 -3.70
N HIS A 394 5.53 10.34 -3.28
CA HIS A 394 5.95 9.29 -4.20
C HIS A 394 4.84 8.88 -5.18
N TYR A 395 3.58 8.76 -4.73
CA TYR A 395 2.48 8.50 -5.66
C TYR A 395 2.39 9.59 -6.73
N PHE A 396 2.45 10.87 -6.36
CA PHE A 396 2.34 11.94 -7.34
C PHE A 396 3.57 12.04 -8.26
N ASP A 397 4.77 11.83 -7.74
CA ASP A 397 6.02 12.00 -8.50
C ASP A 397 6.33 10.80 -9.40
N GLU A 398 6.25 9.57 -8.85
CA GLU A 398 6.69 8.35 -9.52
C GLU A 398 5.54 7.55 -10.13
N VAL A 399 4.38 7.53 -9.46
CA VAL A 399 3.23 6.72 -9.90
C VAL A 399 2.35 7.48 -10.88
N ALA A 400 1.61 8.50 -10.43
CA ALA A 400 0.72 9.28 -11.28
C ALA A 400 1.45 10.26 -12.21
N ARG A 401 2.69 10.64 -11.86
CA ARG A 401 3.49 11.66 -12.56
C ARG A 401 2.69 12.96 -12.78
N TYR A 402 2.10 13.45 -11.70
CA TYR A 402 1.20 14.60 -11.67
C TYR A 402 1.69 15.63 -10.65
N PRO A 403 1.79 16.92 -11.03
CA PRO A 403 2.40 17.94 -10.17
C PRO A 403 1.54 18.24 -8.94
N VAL A 404 2.21 18.53 -7.83
CA VAL A 404 1.57 18.96 -6.57
C VAL A 404 2.30 20.15 -5.96
N VAL A 405 1.56 20.95 -5.19
CA VAL A 405 2.12 22.01 -4.34
C VAL A 405 2.11 21.55 -2.88
N ILE A 406 3.22 21.75 -2.16
CA ILE A 406 3.30 21.41 -0.73
C ILE A 406 2.89 22.63 0.09
N ILE A 407 1.90 22.48 0.97
CA ILE A 407 1.46 23.53 1.89
C ILE A 407 1.72 23.08 3.33
N PRO A 408 2.56 23.79 4.10
CA PRO A 408 2.71 23.51 5.52
C PRO A 408 1.39 23.68 6.27
N ALA A 409 1.03 22.75 7.16
CA ALA A 409 -0.25 22.75 7.88
C ALA A 409 -0.49 24.05 8.68
N GLU A 410 0.57 24.62 9.26
CA GLU A 410 0.55 25.88 10.01
C GLU A 410 0.13 27.10 9.15
N ASN A 411 0.30 27.01 7.83
CA ASN A 411 0.05 28.09 6.89
C ASN A 411 -1.40 28.16 6.37
N PHE A 412 -2.30 27.28 6.84
CA PHE A 412 -3.73 27.29 6.46
C PHE A 412 -4.43 28.62 6.79
N SER A 413 -3.92 29.36 7.76
CA SER A 413 -4.43 30.70 8.12
C SER A 413 -3.95 31.82 7.20
N ARG A 414 -2.90 31.60 6.39
CA ARG A 414 -2.18 32.63 5.62
C ARG A 414 -2.25 32.44 4.10
N VAL A 415 -2.42 31.21 3.63
CA VAL A 415 -2.43 30.87 2.20
C VAL A 415 -3.85 30.96 1.63
N SER A 416 -3.94 31.44 0.39
CA SER A 416 -5.16 31.40 -0.42
C SER A 416 -5.48 29.96 -0.81
N LEU A 417 -6.41 29.31 -0.09
CA LEU A 417 -6.81 27.94 -0.43
C LEU A 417 -7.58 27.86 -1.77
N SER A 418 -8.14 28.98 -2.25
CA SER A 418 -8.89 29.03 -3.51
C SER A 418 -8.05 28.78 -4.75
N ASP A 419 -6.72 28.76 -4.61
CA ASP A 419 -5.79 28.48 -5.71
C ASP A 419 -5.68 26.97 -6.00
N TYR A 420 -6.34 26.14 -5.18
CA TYR A 420 -6.29 24.67 -5.27
C TYR A 420 -7.68 24.07 -5.39
N ASP A 421 -7.85 23.17 -6.36
CA ASP A 421 -9.05 22.36 -6.55
C ASP A 421 -9.15 21.25 -5.50
N VAL A 422 -8.00 20.62 -5.20
CA VAL A 422 -7.89 19.46 -4.31
C VAL A 422 -6.82 19.71 -3.25
N ILE A 423 -7.14 19.46 -1.99
CA ILE A 423 -6.18 19.40 -0.89
C ILE A 423 -6.15 17.98 -0.33
N VAL A 424 -4.97 17.37 -0.28
CA VAL A 424 -4.74 16.08 0.34
C VAL A 424 -4.11 16.30 1.72
N MET A 425 -4.80 15.86 2.77
CA MET A 425 -4.32 15.85 4.15
C MET A 425 -3.83 14.44 4.52
N PRO A 426 -2.51 14.22 4.63
CA PRO A 426 -1.94 12.94 5.06
C PRO A 426 -2.29 12.60 6.52
N SER A 427 -1.90 11.41 6.96
CA SER A 427 -1.94 11.04 8.37
C SER A 427 -1.09 12.01 9.21
N GLY A 428 -1.57 12.40 10.39
CA GLY A 428 -0.89 13.37 11.25
C GLY A 428 -1.70 13.76 12.48
N ASN A 429 -1.07 14.50 13.38
CA ASN A 429 -1.70 15.17 14.51
C ASN A 429 -1.75 16.68 14.26
N TYR A 430 -2.88 17.15 13.76
CA TYR A 430 -3.08 18.54 13.36
C TYR A 430 -3.64 19.44 14.48
N GLY A 431 -3.93 18.88 15.66
CA GLY A 431 -4.65 19.56 16.73
C GLY A 431 -4.00 20.87 17.20
N SER A 432 -2.67 20.87 17.33
CA SER A 432 -1.87 22.04 17.72
C SER A 432 -1.42 22.88 16.52
N THR A 433 -1.35 22.31 15.32
CA THR A 433 -0.80 22.99 14.13
C THR A 433 -1.84 23.79 13.36
N VAL A 434 -3.04 23.24 13.18
CA VAL A 434 -4.12 23.90 12.44
C VAL A 434 -4.92 24.77 13.39
N SER A 435 -4.66 26.08 13.34
CA SER A 435 -5.38 27.08 14.13
C SER A 435 -6.90 27.11 13.82
N LYS A 436 -7.69 27.71 14.73
CA LYS A 436 -9.13 27.93 14.53
C LYS A 436 -9.43 28.67 13.22
N THR A 437 -8.68 29.74 12.92
CA THR A 437 -8.81 30.48 11.66
C THR A 437 -8.45 29.61 10.45
N GLY A 438 -7.41 28.78 10.55
CA GLY A 438 -7.08 27.81 9.49
C GLY A 438 -8.22 26.82 9.23
N MET A 439 -8.89 26.34 10.29
CA MET A 439 -10.07 25.48 10.16
C MET A 439 -11.26 26.20 9.52
N GLU A 440 -11.53 27.45 9.91
CA GLU A 440 -12.58 28.29 9.31
C GLU A 440 -12.33 28.52 7.82
N ASN A 441 -11.08 28.82 7.43
CA ASN A 441 -10.66 28.95 6.03
C ASN A 441 -10.86 27.66 5.24
N LEU A 442 -10.46 26.52 5.80
CA LEU A 442 -10.66 25.20 5.18
C LEU A 442 -12.14 24.92 4.93
N GLN A 443 -13.01 25.20 5.91
CA GLN A 443 -14.46 25.04 5.76
C GLN A 443 -15.06 26.00 4.73
N ALA A 444 -14.59 27.25 4.69
CA ALA A 444 -15.03 28.22 3.69
C ALA A 444 -14.65 27.79 2.27
N TRP A 445 -13.42 27.32 2.07
CA TRP A 445 -12.94 26.76 0.81
C TRP A 445 -13.74 25.52 0.37
N LEU A 446 -14.01 24.59 1.29
CA LEU A 446 -14.89 23.45 1.03
C LEU A 446 -16.28 23.90 0.55
N ARG A 447 -16.92 24.82 1.28
CA ARG A 447 -18.25 25.35 0.90
C ARG A 447 -18.22 26.01 -0.49
N ALA A 448 -17.10 26.61 -0.87
CA ALA A 448 -16.92 27.27 -2.17
C ALA A 448 -16.74 26.30 -3.34
N GLY A 449 -16.42 25.02 -3.12
CA GLY A 449 -16.22 24.04 -4.18
C GLY A 449 -14.97 23.17 -4.04
N GLY A 450 -14.13 23.44 -3.03
CA GLY A 450 -12.91 22.69 -2.77
C GLY A 450 -13.14 21.21 -2.43
N ARG A 451 -12.16 20.37 -2.72
CA ARG A 451 -12.20 18.92 -2.48
C ARG A 451 -11.11 18.48 -1.52
N LEU A 452 -11.49 18.01 -0.34
CA LEU A 452 -10.55 17.52 0.67
C LEU A 452 -10.43 16.00 0.60
N VAL A 453 -9.20 15.48 0.57
CA VAL A 453 -8.90 14.05 0.77
C VAL A 453 -8.21 13.91 2.13
N ALA A 454 -8.88 13.32 3.12
CA ALA A 454 -8.35 13.11 4.46
C ALA A 454 -8.00 11.63 4.67
N ILE A 455 -6.79 11.36 5.16
CA ILE A 455 -6.25 10.00 5.34
C ILE A 455 -5.88 9.74 6.80
N GLU A 456 -6.30 8.60 7.35
CA GLU A 456 -5.96 8.12 8.70
C GLU A 456 -6.08 9.21 9.80
N GLY A 457 -4.96 9.70 10.34
CA GLY A 457 -4.95 10.72 11.39
C GLY A 457 -5.63 12.04 10.99
N ALA A 458 -5.70 12.37 9.70
CA ALA A 458 -6.51 13.50 9.23
C ALA A 458 -8.01 13.23 9.35
N VAL A 459 -8.47 11.99 9.15
CA VAL A 459 -9.88 11.62 9.40
C VAL A 459 -10.19 11.79 10.88
N GLU A 460 -9.30 11.31 11.75
CA GLU A 460 -9.43 11.48 13.20
C GLU A 460 -9.46 12.94 13.64
N PHE A 461 -8.61 13.77 13.04
CA PHE A 461 -8.60 15.20 13.30
C PHE A 461 -9.93 15.88 12.93
N LEU A 462 -10.65 15.40 11.91
CA LEU A 462 -11.94 15.96 11.49
C LEU A 462 -13.12 15.36 12.26
N ALA A 463 -12.95 14.19 12.87
CA ALA A 463 -14.02 13.47 13.54
C ALA A 463 -14.62 14.27 14.70
N GLY A 464 -15.95 14.32 14.73
CA GLY A 464 -16.70 15.04 15.76
C GLY A 464 -16.66 16.56 15.67
N LYS A 465 -15.97 17.15 14.68
CA LYS A 465 -15.96 18.61 14.47
C LYS A 465 -17.17 19.08 13.67
N ASP A 466 -17.63 20.28 13.98
CA ASP A 466 -18.73 20.93 13.27
C ASP A 466 -18.45 21.00 11.77
N GLY A 467 -19.43 20.61 10.95
CA GLY A 467 -19.32 20.57 9.48
C GLY A 467 -18.82 19.24 8.90
N PHE A 468 -18.27 18.34 9.73
CA PHE A 468 -17.82 17.02 9.30
C PHE A 468 -18.72 15.92 9.89
N SER A 469 -19.09 14.95 9.06
CA SER A 469 -20.07 13.91 9.41
C SER A 469 -19.45 12.63 9.95
N VAL A 470 -18.12 12.51 9.89
CA VAL A 470 -17.39 11.37 10.42
C VAL A 470 -17.32 11.42 11.94
N LYS A 471 -17.54 10.27 12.59
CA LYS A 471 -17.52 10.14 14.05
C LYS A 471 -16.74 8.89 14.43
N ARG A 472 -15.81 9.05 15.37
CA ARG A 472 -15.09 7.92 15.96
C ARG A 472 -16.09 7.03 16.66
N ARG A 473 -15.96 5.72 16.48
CA ARG A 473 -16.70 4.73 17.24
C ARG A 473 -15.98 4.54 18.56
N ASP A 474 -16.62 4.95 19.65
CA ASP A 474 -16.13 4.66 20.99
C ASP A 474 -16.47 3.22 21.36
N VAL A 475 -15.53 2.55 22.03
CA VAL A 475 -15.85 1.31 22.73
C VAL A 475 -16.48 1.75 24.04
N ASP A 476 -17.76 1.41 24.24
CA ASP A 476 -18.54 1.75 25.42
C ASP A 476 -17.92 1.04 26.65
N ARG A 477 -16.88 1.66 27.23
CA ARG A 477 -16.35 1.28 28.53
C ARG A 477 -17.14 2.14 29.51
N ASP A 478 -18.03 1.50 30.26
CA ASP A 478 -18.82 2.16 31.31
C ASP A 478 -17.86 2.90 32.27
N SER A 479 -17.67 4.20 32.02
CA SER A 479 -16.65 5.02 32.68
C SER A 479 -16.95 5.26 34.17
N THR A 480 -18.09 4.77 34.65
CA THR A 480 -18.53 4.91 36.04
C THR A 480 -18.00 3.80 36.95
N VAL A 481 -17.49 2.69 36.38
CA VAL A 481 -16.86 1.61 37.13
C VAL A 481 -15.35 1.71 37.00
N VAL A 482 -14.70 2.36 37.96
CA VAL A 482 -13.25 2.26 38.14
C VAL A 482 -12.95 0.85 38.65
N VAL A 483 -12.72 -0.08 37.73
CA VAL A 483 -12.14 -1.39 38.07
C VAL A 483 -10.64 -1.15 38.30
N PRO A 484 -10.10 -1.36 39.52
CA PRO A 484 -8.66 -1.30 39.72
C PRO A 484 -8.00 -2.33 38.81
N GLU A 485 -7.04 -1.92 37.99
CA GLU A 485 -6.23 -2.87 37.23
C GLU A 485 -5.34 -3.65 38.20
N THR A 486 -5.74 -4.88 38.53
CA THR A 486 -5.04 -5.77 39.48
C THR A 486 -4.14 -6.79 38.79
N GLY A 487 -3.91 -6.67 37.48
CA GLY A 487 -3.05 -7.60 36.75
C GLY A 487 -1.56 -7.28 36.92
N ARG A 488 -0.70 -8.23 36.55
CA ARG A 488 0.75 -8.03 36.60
C ARG A 488 1.15 -7.01 35.54
N TRP A 489 2.07 -6.12 35.89
CA TRP A 489 2.61 -5.12 34.96
C TRP A 489 3.28 -5.75 33.73
N GLU A 490 3.94 -6.90 33.91
CA GLU A 490 4.58 -7.63 32.80
C GLU A 490 3.60 -8.13 31.72
N ASP A 491 2.30 -8.25 32.05
CA ASP A 491 1.27 -8.69 31.11
C ASP A 491 0.69 -7.52 30.28
N GLU A 492 1.06 -6.26 30.60
CA GLU A 492 0.52 -5.05 29.96
C GLU A 492 0.72 -5.04 28.43
N PRO A 493 1.92 -5.38 27.89
CA PRO A 493 2.11 -5.44 26.44
C PRO A 493 1.16 -6.43 25.78
N ARG A 494 0.90 -7.58 26.43
CA ARG A 494 0.00 -8.63 25.92
C ARG A 494 -1.46 -8.22 25.99
N LYS A 495 -1.88 -7.54 27.06
CA LYS A 495 -3.24 -6.98 27.15
C LYS A 495 -3.52 -5.99 26.03
N ARG A 496 -2.55 -5.13 25.69
CA ARG A 496 -2.72 -4.14 24.62
C ARG A 496 -2.91 -4.74 23.23
N ILE A 497 -2.52 -5.99 23.01
CA ILE A 497 -2.74 -6.68 21.74
C ILE A 497 -4.24 -6.84 21.44
N SER A 498 -5.10 -7.01 22.46
CA SER A 498 -6.54 -7.22 22.29
C SER A 498 -7.22 -6.07 21.52
N SER A 499 -6.66 -4.87 21.61
CA SER A 499 -7.16 -3.62 21.03
C SER A 499 -6.28 -3.09 19.90
N ARG A 500 -5.40 -3.93 19.34
CA ARG A 500 -4.54 -3.61 18.19
C ARG A 500 -4.96 -4.34 16.92
N VAL A 501 -4.51 -3.81 15.79
CA VAL A 501 -4.38 -4.51 14.51
C VAL A 501 -2.97 -4.22 14.02
N THR A 502 -2.27 -5.25 13.56
CA THR A 502 -0.87 -5.11 13.13
C THR A 502 -0.79 -5.50 11.67
N GLY A 503 -1.14 -4.54 10.81
CA GLY A 503 -1.17 -4.67 9.34
C GLY A 503 -1.78 -5.94 8.83
N SER A 504 -3.09 -5.95 8.80
CA SER A 504 -3.90 -7.10 8.44
C SER A 504 -4.82 -6.77 7.29
N VAL A 505 -5.10 -7.76 6.45
CA VAL A 505 -5.94 -7.59 5.27
C VAL A 505 -7.40 -7.76 5.66
N PHE A 506 -8.23 -6.76 5.35
CA PHE A 506 -9.67 -6.82 5.54
C PHE A 506 -10.38 -6.71 4.20
N LEU A 507 -11.44 -7.50 4.05
CA LEU A 507 -12.37 -7.36 2.94
C LEU A 507 -13.30 -6.18 3.22
N VAL A 508 -13.30 -5.21 2.31
CA VAL A 508 -14.16 -4.04 2.31
C VAL A 508 -15.19 -4.21 1.19
N SER A 509 -16.47 -4.08 1.51
CA SER A 509 -17.52 -3.96 0.49
C SER A 509 -17.49 -2.54 -0.05
N MET A 510 -17.49 -2.41 -1.38
CA MET A 510 -17.35 -1.16 -2.10
C MET A 510 -18.60 -0.85 -2.93
N ASP A 511 -18.93 0.42 -3.08
CA ASP A 511 -19.91 0.92 -4.04
C ASP A 511 -19.20 1.42 -5.32
N PRO A 512 -19.16 0.62 -6.39
CA PRO A 512 -18.48 0.99 -7.63
C PRO A 512 -19.25 2.04 -8.46
N THR A 513 -20.46 2.42 -8.03
CA THR A 513 -21.28 3.44 -8.72
C THR A 513 -21.00 4.86 -8.22
N HIS A 514 -20.34 4.99 -7.07
CA HIS A 514 -19.89 6.27 -6.55
C HIS A 514 -18.52 6.65 -7.15
N PRO A 515 -18.21 7.93 -7.44
CA PRO A 515 -16.94 8.33 -8.07
C PRO A 515 -15.67 7.81 -7.37
N LEU A 516 -15.69 7.75 -6.04
CA LEU A 516 -14.62 7.18 -5.24
C LEU A 516 -14.38 5.67 -5.48
N GLY A 517 -15.39 4.93 -5.95
CA GLY A 517 -15.33 3.50 -6.29
C GLY A 517 -15.22 3.19 -7.79
N PHE A 518 -15.12 4.20 -8.67
CA PHE A 518 -14.99 3.95 -10.11
C PHE A 518 -13.78 3.07 -10.47
N GLY A 519 -14.00 2.12 -11.37
CA GLY A 519 -12.97 1.15 -11.77
C GLY A 519 -12.68 0.07 -10.74
N MET A 520 -13.26 0.16 -9.54
CA MET A 520 -13.16 -0.87 -8.52
C MET A 520 -14.30 -1.88 -8.67
N GLY A 521 -14.13 -3.07 -8.10
CA GLY A 521 -15.22 -4.04 -7.99
C GLY A 521 -16.10 -3.77 -6.77
N ASP A 522 -17.01 -4.70 -6.50
CA ASP A 522 -17.87 -4.67 -5.29
C ASP A 522 -17.07 -4.92 -3.99
N THR A 523 -15.79 -5.28 -4.12
CA THR A 523 -14.90 -5.54 -2.99
C THR A 523 -13.51 -4.93 -3.19
N TYR A 524 -12.86 -4.63 -2.07
CA TYR A 524 -11.48 -4.14 -1.97
C TYR A 524 -10.78 -4.78 -0.78
N PHE A 525 -9.52 -5.19 -0.94
CA PHE A 525 -8.69 -5.67 0.15
C PHE A 525 -7.91 -4.51 0.76
N ALA A 526 -8.36 -4.01 1.91
CA ALA A 526 -7.69 -2.94 2.64
C ALA A 526 -6.63 -3.52 3.58
N LEU A 527 -5.42 -2.95 3.56
CA LEU A 527 -4.44 -3.18 4.61
C LEU A 527 -4.72 -2.25 5.78
N LYS A 528 -5.20 -2.79 6.90
CA LYS A 528 -5.50 -2.01 8.11
C LYS A 528 -4.34 -2.07 9.09
N ASN A 529 -3.75 -0.91 9.34
CA ASN A 529 -2.66 -0.71 10.32
C ASN A 529 -3.11 0.04 11.59
N SER A 530 -4.40 0.38 11.68
CA SER A 530 -4.96 1.13 12.80
C SER A 530 -6.25 0.48 13.30
N ALA A 531 -6.41 0.47 14.62
CA ALA A 531 -7.66 0.06 15.28
C ALA A 531 -8.74 1.16 15.22
N ALA A 532 -8.44 2.32 14.60
CA ALA A 532 -9.40 3.38 14.36
C ALA A 532 -10.62 2.84 13.62
N ALA A 533 -11.78 3.07 14.23
CA ALA A 533 -13.06 2.67 13.69
C ALA A 533 -13.99 3.89 13.70
N PHE A 534 -14.74 4.05 12.63
CA PHE A 534 -15.68 5.15 12.49
C PHE A 534 -17.08 4.61 12.23
N GLU A 535 -18.07 5.31 12.76
CA GLU A 535 -19.47 5.01 12.51
C GLU A 535 -19.83 5.26 11.05
N PRO A 536 -20.68 4.43 10.43
CA PRO A 536 -21.28 4.75 9.14
C PRO A 536 -21.93 6.12 9.16
N ILE A 537 -21.62 6.94 8.15
CA ILE A 537 -22.24 8.25 7.97
C ILE A 537 -23.74 8.03 7.75
N LYS A 538 -24.56 8.78 8.50
CA LYS A 538 -26.02 8.68 8.42
C LYS A 538 -26.52 9.11 7.03
N PRO A 539 -27.60 8.49 6.51
CA PRO A 539 -28.23 8.91 5.26
C PRO A 539 -28.53 10.42 5.26
N GLY A 540 -28.25 11.08 4.13
CA GLY A 540 -28.40 12.53 3.95
C GLY A 540 -27.18 13.36 4.35
N ASN A 541 -26.24 12.80 5.14
CA ASN A 541 -25.03 13.51 5.59
C ASN A 541 -23.76 13.13 4.81
N GLY A 542 -23.83 12.10 3.96
CA GLY A 542 -22.72 11.62 3.15
C GLY A 542 -23.02 10.25 2.54
N TRP A 543 -21.99 9.64 1.96
CA TRP A 543 -22.04 8.32 1.35
C TRP A 543 -20.99 7.42 1.97
N ASN A 544 -21.38 6.22 2.39
CA ASN A 544 -20.44 5.19 2.82
C ASN A 544 -20.04 4.38 1.59
N VAL A 545 -18.89 4.70 1.01
CA VAL A 545 -18.43 4.08 -0.25
C VAL A 545 -17.78 2.72 0.02
N GLY A 546 -17.10 2.59 1.15
CA GLY A 546 -16.42 1.36 1.57
C GLY A 546 -16.75 1.03 3.02
N ILE A 547 -17.23 -0.18 3.29
CA ILE A 547 -17.52 -0.67 4.64
C ILE A 547 -16.75 -1.96 4.92
N VAL A 548 -16.09 -2.03 6.09
CA VAL A 548 -15.54 -3.28 6.61
C VAL A 548 -16.70 -4.15 7.08
N THR A 549 -17.04 -5.20 6.33
CA THR A 549 -18.24 -6.01 6.57
C THR A 549 -18.07 -6.95 7.75
N THR A 550 -16.92 -7.60 7.83
CA THR A 550 -16.59 -8.52 8.91
C THR A 550 -15.43 -7.95 9.73
N GLY A 551 -15.56 -8.02 11.05
CA GLY A 551 -14.46 -7.66 11.96
C GLY A 551 -13.27 -8.62 11.88
N LYS A 552 -13.35 -9.69 11.09
CA LYS A 552 -12.28 -10.69 10.97
C LYS A 552 -11.38 -10.34 9.79
N PRO A 553 -10.04 -10.32 9.97
CA PRO A 553 -9.15 -10.17 8.84
C PRO A 553 -9.21 -11.42 7.95
N VAL A 554 -9.02 -11.20 6.65
CA VAL A 554 -8.79 -12.25 5.64
C VAL A 554 -7.40 -12.87 5.83
N SER A 555 -6.41 -12.04 6.19
CA SER A 555 -5.04 -12.45 6.47
C SER A 555 -4.43 -11.53 7.53
N GLY A 556 -3.58 -12.08 8.39
CA GLY A 556 -2.94 -11.36 9.49
C GLY A 556 -3.73 -11.35 10.81
N PHE A 557 -3.21 -10.58 11.77
CA PHE A 557 -3.68 -10.51 13.13
C PHE A 557 -4.50 -9.25 13.45
N ALA A 558 -5.64 -9.44 14.10
CA ALA A 558 -6.41 -8.37 14.72
C ALA A 558 -6.90 -8.84 16.09
N GLY A 559 -6.68 -8.03 17.12
CA GLY A 559 -7.11 -8.31 18.48
C GLY A 559 -8.62 -8.37 18.59
N HIS A 560 -9.13 -9.18 19.53
CA HIS A 560 -10.56 -9.45 19.66
C HIS A 560 -11.43 -8.18 19.84
N GLU A 561 -11.00 -7.22 20.66
CA GLU A 561 -11.74 -5.94 20.85
C GLU A 561 -11.77 -5.12 19.55
N THR A 562 -10.64 -5.08 18.84
CA THR A 562 -10.52 -4.43 17.53
C THR A 562 -11.48 -5.06 16.52
N ARG A 563 -11.56 -6.40 16.48
CA ARG A 563 -12.46 -7.12 15.57
C ARG A 563 -13.91 -6.70 15.76
N GLU A 564 -14.37 -6.63 17.00
CA GLU A 564 -15.75 -6.18 17.30
C GLU A 564 -15.99 -4.72 16.89
N THR A 565 -14.99 -3.86 17.11
CA THR A 565 -15.12 -2.43 16.81
C THR A 565 -15.06 -2.15 15.30
N LEU A 566 -14.25 -2.90 14.55
CA LEU A 566 -14.09 -2.75 13.10
C LEU A 566 -15.28 -3.30 12.29
N LYS A 567 -16.06 -4.22 12.84
CA LYS A 567 -17.23 -4.78 12.15
C LYS A 567 -18.23 -3.67 11.79
N ASN A 568 -18.65 -3.59 10.53
CA ASN A 568 -19.53 -2.54 10.01
C ASN A 568 -19.00 -1.12 10.25
N SER A 569 -17.68 -0.93 10.23
CA SER A 569 -17.06 0.40 10.30
C SER A 569 -16.75 0.94 8.91
N VAL A 570 -16.61 2.26 8.81
CA VAL A 570 -16.24 2.92 7.56
C VAL A 570 -14.78 2.59 7.20
N ALA A 571 -14.54 2.24 5.94
CA ALA A 571 -13.22 2.19 5.33
C ALA A 571 -12.99 3.40 4.40
N ALA A 572 -14.01 3.74 3.61
CA ALA A 572 -14.01 4.89 2.72
C ALA A 572 -15.38 5.57 2.72
N ALA A 573 -15.43 6.90 2.81
CA ALA A 573 -16.67 7.65 2.76
C ALA A 573 -16.50 8.99 2.05
N SER A 574 -17.62 9.55 1.61
CA SER A 574 -17.68 10.89 1.04
C SER A 574 -18.73 11.73 1.76
N GLN A 575 -18.54 13.04 1.76
CA GLN A 575 -19.51 14.01 2.27
C GLN A 575 -19.50 15.25 1.38
N ARG A 576 -20.68 15.78 1.06
CA ARG A 576 -20.80 17.11 0.45
C ARG A 576 -20.76 18.20 1.51
N VAL A 577 -20.02 19.26 1.26
CA VAL A 577 -19.95 20.46 2.11
C VAL A 577 -20.14 21.69 1.21
N GLY A 578 -21.33 22.27 1.21
CA GLY A 578 -21.69 23.31 0.24
C GLY A 578 -21.58 22.79 -1.19
N ARG A 579 -20.74 23.42 -2.01
CA ARG A 579 -20.44 22.96 -3.38
C ARG A 579 -19.29 21.96 -3.47
N GLY A 580 -18.48 21.85 -2.42
CA GLY A 580 -17.32 20.97 -2.37
C GLY A 580 -17.60 19.62 -1.71
N SER A 581 -16.54 18.87 -1.45
CA SER A 581 -16.63 17.53 -0.87
C SER A 581 -15.43 17.17 0.00
N VAL A 582 -15.67 16.23 0.91
CA VAL A 582 -14.63 15.59 1.73
C VAL A 582 -14.67 14.09 1.45
N MET A 583 -13.51 13.51 1.17
CA MET A 583 -13.29 12.08 1.04
C MET A 583 -12.51 11.60 2.26
N TYR A 584 -13.08 10.67 3.01
CA TYR A 584 -12.47 10.08 4.20
C TYR A 584 -11.92 8.71 3.85
N LEU A 585 -10.60 8.56 3.95
CA LEU A 585 -9.90 7.28 3.77
C LEU A 585 -9.35 6.86 5.14
N VAL A 586 -10.03 5.91 5.79
CA VAL A 586 -9.76 5.55 7.19
C VAL A 586 -8.40 4.88 7.34
N ASP A 587 -8.00 4.10 6.34
CA ASP A 587 -6.67 3.53 6.22
C ASP A 587 -5.92 4.22 5.07
N ASN A 588 -4.59 4.19 5.12
CA ASN A 588 -3.77 4.73 4.05
C ASN A 588 -3.72 3.77 2.84
N PRO A 589 -4.32 4.14 1.69
CA PRO A 589 -4.33 3.28 0.51
C PRO A 589 -2.96 3.20 -0.19
N LEU A 590 -1.99 4.04 0.18
CA LEU A 590 -0.65 4.13 -0.42
C LEU A 590 0.42 3.51 0.48
N TYR A 591 0.03 2.69 1.46
CA TYR A 591 0.92 2.22 2.51
C TYR A 591 2.24 1.65 1.97
N ARG A 592 3.34 2.33 2.31
CA ARG A 592 4.74 2.05 1.90
C ARG A 592 4.95 1.84 0.39
N GLY A 593 4.02 2.26 -0.46
CA GLY A 593 4.09 2.10 -1.91
C GLY A 593 3.95 0.66 -2.43
N PHE A 594 3.87 -0.36 -1.56
CA PHE A 594 3.72 -1.76 -1.98
C PHE A 594 2.26 -2.19 -2.09
N TRP A 595 1.33 -1.52 -1.38
CA TRP A 595 -0.10 -1.82 -1.46
C TRP A 595 -0.76 -1.20 -2.71
N ARG A 596 -0.35 -1.67 -3.89
CA ARG A 596 -0.74 -1.11 -5.20
C ARG A 596 -2.25 -1.08 -5.47
N ALA A 597 -3.02 -2.00 -4.91
CA ALA A 597 -4.48 -2.05 -5.06
C ALA A 597 -5.17 -0.76 -4.57
N GLY A 598 -4.58 -0.08 -3.57
CA GLY A 598 -5.13 1.18 -3.04
C GLY A 598 -4.90 2.39 -3.94
N ASN A 599 -3.98 2.31 -4.91
CA ASN A 599 -3.71 3.42 -5.85
C ASN A 599 -4.96 3.80 -6.65
N GLN A 600 -5.80 2.82 -7.01
CA GLN A 600 -7.06 3.10 -7.71
C GLN A 600 -7.99 3.98 -6.87
N LEU A 601 -8.18 3.61 -5.59
CA LEU A 601 -8.98 4.36 -4.64
C LEU A 601 -8.45 5.78 -4.39
N PHE A 602 -7.13 5.92 -4.24
CA PHE A 602 -6.52 7.23 -4.04
C PHE A 602 -6.65 8.14 -5.27
N GLY A 603 -6.37 7.62 -6.47
CA GLY A 603 -6.54 8.39 -7.70
C GLY A 603 -8.00 8.77 -7.96
N ASN A 604 -8.97 7.92 -7.61
CA ASN A 604 -10.39 8.30 -7.63
C ASN A 604 -10.67 9.50 -6.72
N ALA A 605 -10.11 9.52 -5.50
CA ALA A 605 -10.30 10.63 -4.58
C ALA A 605 -9.77 11.96 -5.14
N VAL A 606 -8.71 11.92 -5.95
CA VAL A 606 -8.11 13.11 -6.57
C VAL A 606 -8.84 13.51 -7.86
N PHE A 607 -9.04 12.57 -8.79
CA PHE A 607 -9.43 12.86 -10.16
C PHE A 607 -10.93 12.68 -10.45
N ALA A 608 -11.60 11.68 -9.86
CA ALA A 608 -12.97 11.33 -10.23
C ALA A 608 -14.01 12.37 -9.73
N ARG A 609 -15.10 12.56 -10.49
CA ARG A 609 -16.13 13.59 -10.25
C ARG A 609 -17.57 13.11 -10.44
#